data_AF-A0A5E7YDY7-F1
#
_entry.id   AF-A0A5E7YDY7-F1
#
_cell.length_a   1.000
_cell.length_b   1.000
_cell.length_c   1.000
_cell.angle_alpha   90.00
_cell.angle_beta   90.00
_cell.angle_gamma   90.00
#
_symmetry.space_group_name_H-M   'P 1'
#
loop_
_entity.id
_entity.type
_entity.pdbx_description
1 polymer ?
#
loop_
_entity_poly.entity_id
_entity_poly.type
_entity_poly.pdbx_seq_one_letter_code
_entity_poly.pdbx_strand_id
1 'polypeptide(L)'
;MNDLWGLYDEEDKALHAFKTKAQQNNISRKDLAQFIDSYQDLLIQSKVITKVSDKLQSKLNKANERIIEQNEEIVEKNSLLESTIGQLVKAQVGKKASTIIFTAAVIMFLSEEVFLGEAIAVIVHIQYLDLVVKGCIAFGLKFLEGGLETFFLKKEQIKIVKGNNGNVPELENKFKLPTIKLSPSIGKLLFSK
;
A
#
# COMPACT_ATOMS: atom_id res chain seq x y z
N MET A 1 29.99 20.11 0.28
CA MET A 1 29.84 20.37 -1.17
C MET A 1 30.65 21.58 -1.63
N ASN A 2 30.89 22.58 -0.77
CA ASN A 2 31.78 23.72 -1.07
C ASN A 2 33.27 23.35 -1.21
N ASP A 3 33.77 22.35 -0.47
CA ASP A 3 35.19 21.97 -0.52
C ASP A 3 35.62 21.30 -1.84
N LEU A 4 34.67 20.68 -2.55
CA LEU A 4 34.96 19.92 -3.78
C LEU A 4 35.17 20.85 -4.99
N TRP A 5 34.48 22.00 -4.99
CA TRP A 5 34.67 23.06 -5.96
C TRP A 5 35.99 23.81 -5.74
N GLY A 6 36.36 24.06 -4.48
CA GLY A 6 37.65 24.67 -4.14
C GLY A 6 38.85 23.82 -4.57
N LEU A 7 38.77 22.50 -4.39
CA LEU A 7 39.83 21.57 -4.80
C LEU A 7 39.99 21.51 -6.33
N TYR A 8 38.89 21.56 -7.08
CA TYR A 8 38.93 21.55 -8.55
C TYR A 8 39.57 22.81 -9.12
N ASP A 9 39.23 23.98 -8.57
CA ASP A 9 39.80 25.26 -8.99
C ASP A 9 41.31 25.38 -8.66
N GLU A 10 41.75 24.76 -7.57
CA GLU A 10 43.15 24.74 -7.15
C GLU A 10 44.00 23.82 -8.06
N GLU A 11 43.46 22.66 -8.43
CA GLU A 11 44.08 21.71 -9.37
C GLU A 11 44.08 22.23 -10.82
N ASP A 12 43.01 22.88 -11.28
CA ASP A 12 42.97 23.51 -12.61
C ASP A 12 44.04 24.61 -12.73
N LYS A 13 44.25 25.39 -11.66
CA LYS A 13 45.36 26.35 -11.57
C LYS A 13 46.73 25.68 -11.60
N ALA A 14 46.92 24.56 -10.88
CA ALA A 14 48.18 23.82 -10.87
C ALA A 14 48.51 23.26 -12.26
N LEU A 15 47.50 22.73 -12.96
CA LEU A 15 47.61 22.23 -14.33
C LEU A 15 47.96 23.36 -15.31
N HIS A 16 47.29 24.51 -15.19
CA HIS A 16 47.58 25.68 -16.02
C HIS A 16 49.01 26.21 -15.79
N ALA A 17 49.46 26.28 -14.54
CA ALA A 17 50.80 26.71 -14.18
C ALA A 17 51.88 25.74 -14.72
N PHE A 18 51.64 24.44 -14.65
CA PHE A 18 52.53 23.42 -15.21
C PHE A 18 52.59 23.51 -16.75
N LYS A 19 51.44 23.70 -17.41
CA LYS A 19 51.36 23.89 -18.87
C LYS A 19 52.16 25.12 -19.33
N THR A 20 52.06 26.24 -18.61
CA THR A 20 52.83 27.46 -18.90
C THR A 20 54.34 27.24 -18.71
N LYS A 21 54.76 26.53 -17.65
CA LYS A 21 56.17 26.16 -17.44
C LYS A 21 56.71 25.20 -18.52
N ALA A 22 55.87 24.27 -18.98
CA ALA A 22 56.21 23.33 -20.04
C ALA A 22 56.41 24.02 -21.40
N GLN A 23 55.58 25.03 -21.71
CA GLN A 23 55.72 25.84 -22.92
C GLN A 23 56.98 26.71 -22.92
N GLN A 24 57.54 27.02 -21.75
CA GLN A 24 58.76 27.81 -21.60
C GLN A 24 60.05 26.97 -21.63
N ASN A 25 59.98 25.66 -21.94
CA ASN A 25 61.12 24.71 -21.99
C ASN A 25 61.96 24.63 -20.69
N ASN A 26 61.40 25.06 -19.56
CA ASN A 26 62.10 25.19 -18.28
C ASN A 26 61.58 24.17 -17.26
N ILE A 27 61.34 22.92 -17.69
CA ILE A 27 60.80 21.87 -16.84
C ILE A 27 61.95 21.22 -16.06
N SER A 28 62.03 21.52 -14.77
CA SER A 28 62.90 20.78 -13.86
C SER A 28 62.33 19.37 -13.60
N ARG A 29 63.21 18.36 -13.46
CA ARG A 29 62.80 17.00 -13.06
C ARG A 29 61.95 16.98 -11.78
N LYS A 30 62.19 17.94 -10.88
CA LYS A 30 61.46 18.08 -9.62
C LYS A 30 60.01 18.51 -9.83
N ASP A 31 59.75 19.45 -10.74
CA ASP A 31 58.40 19.93 -11.07
C ASP A 31 57.61 18.84 -11.79
N LEU A 32 58.26 18.03 -12.63
CA LEU A 32 57.65 16.88 -13.28
C LEU A 32 57.26 15.79 -12.27
N ALA A 33 58.13 15.49 -11.30
CA ALA A 33 57.84 14.51 -10.25
C ALA A 33 56.65 14.95 -9.39
N GLN A 34 56.61 16.23 -8.99
CA GLN A 34 55.52 16.78 -8.20
C GLN A 34 54.17 16.73 -8.94
N PHE A 35 54.16 17.00 -10.25
CA PHE A 35 52.96 16.89 -11.06
C PHE A 35 52.44 15.45 -11.19
N ILE A 36 53.35 14.48 -11.34
CA ILE A 36 53.01 13.05 -11.38
C ILE A 36 52.39 12.62 -10.04
N ASP A 37 52.96 13.04 -8.92
CA ASP A 37 52.42 12.73 -7.59
C ASP A 37 51.01 13.31 -7.39
N SER A 38 50.77 14.58 -7.74
CA SER A 38 49.42 15.19 -7.69
C SER A 38 48.41 14.46 -8.59
N TYR A 39 48.80 14.07 -9.81
CA TYR A 39 47.92 13.29 -10.69
C TYR A 39 47.60 11.90 -10.14
N GLN A 40 48.58 11.28 -9.48
CA GLN A 40 48.41 9.99 -8.83
C GLN A 40 47.43 10.08 -7.66
N ASP A 41 47.51 11.15 -6.86
CA ASP A 41 46.55 11.43 -5.79
C ASP A 41 45.14 11.68 -6.33
N LEU A 42 45.01 12.44 -7.43
CA LEU A 42 43.71 12.67 -8.09
C LEU A 42 43.09 11.35 -8.60
N LEU A 43 43.90 10.46 -9.18
CA LEU A 43 43.44 9.14 -9.61
C LEU A 43 42.98 8.27 -8.41
N ILE A 44 43.70 8.35 -7.29
CA ILE A 44 43.30 7.64 -6.06
C ILE A 44 41.96 8.18 -5.55
N GLN A 45 41.78 9.51 -5.51
CA GLN A 45 40.53 10.14 -5.08
C GLN A 45 39.36 9.77 -6.00
N SER A 46 39.54 9.82 -7.32
CA SER A 46 38.54 9.38 -8.29
C SER A 46 38.11 7.92 -8.06
N LYS A 47 39.06 7.02 -7.79
CA LYS A 47 38.77 5.63 -7.46
C LYS A 47 37.94 5.48 -6.18
N VAL A 48 38.16 6.32 -5.17
CA VAL A 48 37.35 6.34 -3.95
C VAL A 48 35.92 6.80 -4.28
N ILE A 49 35.76 7.86 -5.07
CA ILE A 49 34.44 8.36 -5.48
C ILE A 49 33.65 7.27 -6.21
N THR A 50 34.28 6.56 -7.16
CA THR A 50 33.64 5.45 -7.87
C THR A 50 33.20 4.35 -6.91
N LYS A 51 34.06 3.92 -5.98
CA LYS A 51 33.69 2.91 -4.97
C LYS A 51 32.54 3.37 -4.06
N VAL A 52 32.51 4.64 -3.68
CA VAL A 52 31.43 5.20 -2.87
C VAL A 52 30.13 5.25 -3.66
N SER A 53 30.19 5.65 -4.94
CA SER A 53 29.05 5.62 -5.86
C SER A 53 28.47 4.22 -6.01
N ASP A 54 29.31 3.22 -6.27
CA ASP A 54 28.89 1.82 -6.39
C ASP A 54 28.20 1.32 -5.10
N LYS A 55 28.77 1.69 -3.95
CA LYS A 55 28.18 1.35 -2.64
C LYS A 55 26.85 2.06 -2.41
N LEU A 56 26.69 3.29 -2.86
CA LEU A 56 25.44 4.05 -2.75
C LEU A 56 24.36 3.44 -3.64
N GLN A 57 24.70 3.11 -4.87
CA GLN A 57 23.80 2.42 -5.81
C GLN A 57 23.36 1.06 -5.25
N SER A 58 24.30 0.28 -4.69
CA SER A 58 23.97 -0.99 -4.04
C SER A 58 23.02 -0.81 -2.85
N LYS A 59 23.23 0.22 -2.02
CA LYS A 59 22.34 0.53 -0.89
C LYS A 59 20.95 0.98 -1.37
N LEU A 60 20.88 1.78 -2.42
CA LEU A 60 19.63 2.24 -3.00
C LEU A 60 18.83 1.06 -3.56
N ASN A 61 19.48 0.15 -4.29
CA ASN A 61 18.83 -1.04 -4.83
C ASN A 61 18.28 -1.93 -3.70
N LYS A 62 19.07 -2.18 -2.64
CA LYS A 62 18.62 -2.95 -1.47
C LYS A 62 17.48 -2.28 -0.71
N ALA A 63 17.49 -0.95 -0.60
CA ALA A 63 16.40 -0.21 0.02
C ALA A 63 15.12 -0.32 -0.82
N ASN A 64 15.25 -0.25 -2.15
CA ASN A 64 14.13 -0.39 -3.06
C ASN A 64 13.52 -1.80 -3.00
N GLU A 65 14.35 -2.86 -2.99
CA GLU A 65 13.90 -4.24 -2.78
C GLU A 65 13.13 -4.39 -1.47
N ARG A 66 13.65 -3.85 -0.36
CA ARG A 66 12.96 -3.88 0.93
C ARG A 66 11.63 -3.14 0.94
N ILE A 67 11.54 -2.01 0.23
CA ILE A 67 10.29 -1.25 0.11
C ILE A 67 9.26 -2.08 -0.67
N ILE A 68 9.68 -2.77 -1.72
CA ILE A 68 8.80 -3.65 -2.51
C ILE A 68 8.30 -4.80 -1.62
N GLU A 69 9.20 -5.51 -0.93
CA GLU A 69 8.84 -6.58 0.01
C GLU A 69 7.86 -6.10 1.09
N GLN A 70 8.13 -4.94 1.70
CA GLN A 70 7.24 -4.37 2.71
C GLN A 70 5.87 -3.97 2.15
N ASN A 71 5.84 -3.44 0.92
CA ASN A 71 4.58 -3.12 0.26
C ASN A 71 3.74 -4.37 -0.01
N GLU A 72 4.37 -5.46 -0.47
CA GLU A 72 3.69 -6.75 -0.67
C GLU A 72 3.10 -7.28 0.64
N GLU A 73 3.88 -7.24 1.73
CA GLU A 73 3.43 -7.65 3.07
C GLU A 73 2.26 -6.79 3.58
N ILE A 74 2.30 -5.47 3.33
CA ILE A 74 1.21 -4.54 3.70
C ILE A 74 -0.06 -4.87 2.90
N VAL A 75 0.06 -5.14 1.60
CA VAL A 75 -1.08 -5.52 0.75
C VAL A 75 -1.71 -6.82 1.23
N GLU A 76 -0.90 -7.83 1.55
CA GLU A 76 -1.39 -9.10 2.08
C GLU A 76 -2.11 -8.92 3.43
N LYS A 77 -1.49 -8.19 4.37
CA LYS A 77 -2.10 -7.91 5.68
C LYS A 77 -3.40 -7.11 5.56
N ASN A 78 -3.47 -6.14 4.66
CA ASN A 78 -4.69 -5.38 4.43
C ASN A 78 -5.83 -6.27 3.89
N SER A 79 -5.53 -7.17 2.95
CA SER A 79 -6.50 -8.14 2.45
C SER A 79 -7.01 -9.08 3.57
N LEU A 80 -6.10 -9.56 4.43
CA LEU A 80 -6.46 -10.39 5.58
C LEU A 80 -7.34 -9.63 6.59
N LEU A 81 -7.00 -8.38 6.87
CA LEU A 81 -7.77 -7.50 7.76
C LEU A 81 -9.17 -7.24 7.21
N GLU A 82 -9.29 -6.95 5.92
CA GLU A 82 -10.59 -6.76 5.26
C GLU A 82 -11.47 -8.01 5.35
N SER A 83 -10.89 -9.19 5.09
CA SER A 83 -11.58 -10.47 5.27
C SER A 83 -12.03 -10.69 6.72
N THR A 84 -11.15 -10.43 7.68
CA THR A 84 -11.43 -10.61 9.11
C THR A 84 -12.52 -9.66 9.61
N ILE A 85 -12.46 -8.40 9.18
CA ILE A 85 -13.51 -7.40 9.46
C ILE A 85 -14.83 -7.86 8.85
N GLY A 86 -14.83 -8.33 7.60
CA GLY A 86 -16.02 -8.88 6.95
C GLY A 86 -16.65 -10.04 7.75
N GLN A 87 -15.82 -10.95 8.26
CA GLN A 87 -16.26 -12.08 9.09
C GLN A 87 -16.81 -11.61 10.45
N LEU A 88 -16.14 -10.68 11.13
CA LEU A 88 -16.60 -10.14 12.41
C LEU A 88 -17.94 -9.40 12.26
N VAL A 89 -18.05 -8.57 11.23
CA VAL A 89 -19.29 -7.84 10.91
C VAL A 89 -20.40 -8.82 10.61
N LYS A 90 -20.14 -9.86 9.79
CA LYS A 90 -21.14 -10.89 9.52
C LYS A 90 -21.59 -11.63 10.77
N ALA A 91 -20.66 -11.99 11.65
CA ALA A 91 -20.99 -12.64 12.91
C ALA A 91 -21.79 -11.73 13.85
N GLN A 92 -21.43 -10.44 13.94
CA GLN A 92 -22.09 -9.48 14.83
C GLN A 92 -23.48 -9.09 14.31
N VAL A 93 -23.60 -8.79 13.02
CA VAL A 93 -24.87 -8.50 12.34
C VAL A 93 -25.76 -9.71 12.36
N GLY A 94 -25.25 -10.89 12.04
CA GLY A 94 -26.01 -12.14 12.05
C GLY A 94 -26.64 -12.40 13.42
N LYS A 95 -25.87 -12.25 14.51
CA LYS A 95 -26.38 -12.39 15.89
C LYS A 95 -27.48 -11.37 16.22
N LYS A 96 -27.29 -10.10 15.86
CA LYS A 96 -28.28 -9.04 16.13
C LYS A 96 -29.54 -9.21 15.30
N ALA A 97 -29.39 -9.48 14.01
CA ALA A 97 -30.50 -9.69 13.08
C ALA A 97 -31.32 -10.92 13.50
N SER A 98 -30.65 -12.05 13.76
CA SER A 98 -31.29 -13.29 14.22
C SER A 98 -32.07 -13.06 15.51
N THR A 99 -31.53 -12.30 16.47
CA THR A 99 -32.25 -11.97 17.71
C THR A 99 -33.52 -11.17 17.44
N ILE A 100 -33.45 -10.12 16.61
CA ILE A 100 -34.61 -9.29 16.26
C ILE A 100 -35.68 -10.10 15.54
N ILE A 101 -35.26 -10.92 14.57
CA ILE A 101 -36.15 -11.80 13.79
C ILE A 101 -36.82 -12.82 14.70
N PHE A 102 -36.06 -13.43 15.62
CA PHE A 102 -36.59 -14.38 16.58
C PHE A 102 -37.63 -13.73 17.50
N THR A 103 -37.35 -12.55 18.05
CA THR A 103 -38.31 -11.80 18.86
C THR A 103 -39.56 -11.44 18.06
N ALA A 104 -39.42 -10.98 16.81
CA ALA A 104 -40.54 -10.68 15.94
C ALA A 104 -41.37 -11.93 15.62
N ALA A 105 -40.73 -13.08 15.37
CA ALA A 105 -41.39 -14.35 15.12
C ALA A 105 -42.23 -14.80 16.32
N VAL A 106 -41.70 -14.67 17.54
CA VAL A 106 -42.45 -14.99 18.78
C VAL A 106 -43.69 -14.11 18.92
N ILE A 107 -43.56 -12.79 18.69
CA ILE A 107 -44.71 -11.86 18.77
C ILE A 107 -45.75 -12.19 17.70
N MET A 108 -45.30 -12.49 16.48
CA MET A 108 -46.18 -12.83 15.37
C MET A 108 -46.92 -14.14 15.61
N PHE A 109 -46.24 -15.14 16.18
CA PHE A 109 -46.84 -16.43 16.55
C PHE A 109 -47.89 -16.28 17.65
N LEU A 110 -47.60 -15.49 18.70
CA LEU A 110 -48.60 -15.21 19.75
C LEU A 110 -49.80 -14.43 19.21
N SER A 111 -49.57 -13.49 18.29
CA SER A 111 -50.66 -12.74 17.65
C SER A 111 -51.51 -13.65 16.77
N GLU A 112 -50.89 -14.57 16.03
CA GLU A 112 -51.61 -15.56 15.25
C GLU A 112 -52.51 -16.42 16.13
N GLU A 113 -51.99 -16.98 17.24
CA GLU A 113 -52.78 -17.85 18.11
C GLU A 113 -54.02 -17.14 18.68
N VAL A 114 -53.92 -15.84 18.99
CA VAL A 114 -55.03 -15.03 19.51
C VAL A 114 -56.05 -14.65 18.43
N PHE A 115 -55.61 -14.28 17.22
CA PHE A 115 -56.51 -13.76 16.18
C PHE A 115 -57.01 -14.83 15.20
N LEU A 116 -56.11 -15.71 14.73
CA LEU A 116 -56.42 -16.72 13.71
C LEU A 116 -57.13 -17.93 14.31
N GLY A 117 -56.82 -18.30 15.55
CA GLY A 117 -57.45 -19.41 16.25
C GLY A 117 -58.98 -19.25 16.35
N GLU A 118 -59.45 -18.05 16.71
CA GLU A 118 -60.88 -17.75 16.76
C GLU A 118 -61.50 -17.68 15.36
N ALA A 119 -60.83 -17.07 14.39
CA ALA A 119 -61.35 -16.90 13.04
C ALA A 119 -61.51 -18.23 12.27
N ILE A 120 -60.56 -19.15 12.43
CA ILE A 120 -60.57 -20.45 11.75
C ILE A 120 -61.59 -21.39 12.39
N ALA A 121 -61.73 -21.37 13.73
CA ALA A 121 -62.68 -22.22 14.45
C ALA A 121 -64.14 -21.99 14.04
N VAL A 122 -64.48 -20.81 13.53
CA VAL A 122 -65.85 -20.45 13.10
C VAL A 122 -66.16 -20.91 11.67
N ILE A 123 -65.15 -21.05 10.79
CA ILE A 123 -65.37 -21.18 9.34
C ILE A 123 -65.02 -22.59 8.81
N VAL A 124 -64.04 -23.29 9.39
CA VAL A 124 -63.52 -24.54 8.79
C VAL A 124 -63.22 -25.61 9.85
N HIS A 125 -63.96 -26.72 9.81
CA HIS A 125 -63.75 -27.90 10.67
C HIS A 125 -62.67 -28.88 10.14
N ILE A 126 -61.67 -28.39 9.42
CA ILE A 126 -60.60 -29.23 8.86
C ILE A 126 -59.43 -29.26 9.84
N GLN A 127 -59.18 -30.44 10.40
CA GLN A 127 -58.23 -30.69 11.50
C GLN A 127 -56.77 -30.34 11.17
N TYR A 128 -56.42 -30.16 9.88
CA TYR A 128 -55.05 -29.90 9.42
C TYR A 128 -54.81 -28.49 8.86
N LEU A 129 -55.85 -27.65 8.72
CA LEU A 129 -55.71 -26.33 8.10
C LEU A 129 -54.81 -25.40 8.92
N ASP A 130 -54.93 -25.44 10.25
CA ASP A 130 -54.13 -24.65 11.20
C ASP A 130 -52.62 -24.94 11.03
N LEU A 131 -52.26 -26.22 10.90
CA LEU A 131 -50.87 -26.64 10.73
C LEU A 131 -50.25 -26.09 9.42
N VAL A 132 -51.04 -26.08 8.34
CA VAL A 132 -50.59 -25.57 7.03
C VAL A 132 -50.36 -24.06 7.08
N VAL A 133 -51.27 -23.32 7.72
CA VAL A 133 -51.14 -21.86 7.86
C VAL A 133 -49.91 -21.50 8.69
N LYS A 134 -49.71 -22.17 9.84
CA LYS A 134 -48.51 -22.03 10.67
C LYS A 134 -47.23 -22.36 9.90
N GLY A 135 -47.26 -23.41 9.08
CA GLY A 135 -46.16 -23.78 8.19
C GLY A 135 -45.84 -22.70 7.15
N CYS A 136 -46.84 -22.11 6.51
CA CYS A 136 -46.66 -21.02 5.55
C CYS A 136 -46.07 -19.76 6.20
N ILE A 137 -46.52 -19.41 7.41
CA ILE A 137 -45.99 -18.27 8.16
C ILE A 137 -44.53 -18.52 8.57
N ALA A 138 -44.21 -19.71 9.10
CA ALA A 138 -42.85 -20.08 9.46
C ALA A 138 -41.91 -20.06 8.24
N PHE A 139 -42.39 -20.53 7.08
CA PHE A 139 -41.64 -20.47 5.83
C PHE A 139 -41.39 -19.03 5.36
N GLY A 140 -42.40 -18.15 5.46
CA GLY A 140 -42.26 -16.73 5.16
C GLY A 140 -41.24 -16.01 6.05
N LEU A 141 -41.24 -16.30 7.35
CA LEU A 141 -40.24 -15.76 8.29
C LEU A 141 -38.82 -16.21 7.96
N LYS A 142 -38.65 -17.47 7.54
CA LYS A 142 -37.35 -18.01 7.10
C LYS A 142 -36.80 -17.27 5.88
N PHE A 143 -37.66 -16.93 4.93
CA PHE A 143 -37.27 -16.15 3.76
C PHE A 143 -36.89 -14.71 4.13
N LEU A 144 -37.63 -14.09 5.05
CA LEU A 144 -37.33 -12.75 5.56
C LEU A 144 -36.01 -12.70 6.34
N GLU A 145 -35.65 -13.77 7.04
CA GLU A 145 -34.38 -13.89 7.77
C GLU A 145 -33.16 -13.65 6.86
N GLY A 146 -33.09 -14.36 5.72
CA GLY A 146 -32.01 -14.20 4.75
C GLY A 146 -31.98 -12.81 4.09
N GLY A 147 -33.15 -12.22 3.86
CA GLY A 147 -33.27 -10.87 3.30
C GLY A 147 -32.79 -9.78 4.26
N LEU A 148 -33.18 -9.86 5.54
CA LEU A 148 -32.76 -8.92 6.57
C LEU A 148 -31.25 -9.01 6.83
N GLU A 149 -30.70 -10.22 6.92
CA GLU A 149 -29.26 -10.43 7.11
C GLU A 149 -28.46 -9.72 5.99
N THR A 150 -28.88 -9.90 4.73
CA THR A 150 -28.26 -9.25 3.58
C THR A 150 -28.39 -7.72 3.63
N PHE A 151 -29.54 -7.19 4.06
CA PHE A 151 -29.78 -5.76 4.18
C PHE A 151 -28.93 -5.10 5.28
N PHE A 152 -28.85 -5.72 6.47
CA PHE A 152 -28.03 -5.21 7.56
C PHE A 152 -26.53 -5.31 7.26
N LEU A 153 -26.09 -6.40 6.62
CA LEU A 153 -24.71 -6.56 6.14
C LEU A 153 -24.32 -5.43 5.20
N LYS A 154 -25.16 -5.13 4.20
CA LYS A 154 -24.91 -4.05 3.25
C LYS A 154 -24.86 -2.68 3.93
N LYS A 155 -25.74 -2.44 4.92
CA LYS A 155 -25.77 -1.18 5.67
C LYS A 155 -24.53 -0.98 6.55
N GLU A 156 -24.07 -2.03 7.24
CA GLU A 156 -22.86 -1.95 8.08
C GLU A 156 -21.58 -1.88 7.23
N GLN A 157 -21.49 -2.63 6.13
CA GLN A 157 -20.37 -2.52 5.19
C GLN A 157 -20.23 -1.10 4.62
N ILE A 158 -21.34 -0.47 4.19
CA ILE A 158 -21.32 0.92 3.71
C ILE A 158 -20.85 1.88 4.81
N LYS A 159 -21.23 1.66 6.07
CA LYS A 159 -20.80 2.50 7.18
C LYS A 159 -19.31 2.37 7.46
N ILE A 160 -18.76 1.16 7.37
CA ILE A 160 -17.32 0.89 7.55
C ILE A 160 -16.51 1.47 6.39
N VAL A 161 -16.94 1.26 5.15
CA VAL A 161 -16.28 1.82 3.95
C VAL A 161 -16.31 3.35 3.98
N LYS A 162 -17.45 3.96 4.34
CA LYS A 162 -17.59 5.42 4.41
C LYS A 162 -16.86 6.03 5.61
N GLY A 163 -16.71 5.29 6.71
CA GLY A 163 -15.85 5.65 7.85
C GLY A 163 -14.36 5.55 7.54
N ASN A 164 -13.96 4.59 6.69
CA ASN A 164 -12.56 4.40 6.30
C ASN A 164 -12.10 5.41 5.22
N ASN A 165 -12.98 5.81 4.30
CA ASN A 165 -12.70 6.83 3.27
C ASN A 165 -12.50 8.26 3.83
N GLY A 166 -12.80 8.51 5.11
CA GLY A 166 -12.43 9.76 5.78
C GLY A 166 -10.93 9.84 6.14
N ASN A 167 -10.22 8.70 6.15
CA ASN A 167 -8.82 8.60 6.57
C ASN A 167 -7.89 8.05 5.48
N VAL A 168 -8.37 7.87 4.24
CA VAL A 168 -7.51 7.54 3.09
C VAL A 168 -7.50 8.72 2.09
N PRO A 169 -6.90 9.87 2.43
CA PRO A 169 -6.43 10.75 1.40
C PRO A 169 -5.14 10.16 0.81
N GLU A 170 -5.06 10.08 -0.52
CA GLU A 170 -3.84 10.49 -1.21
C GLU A 170 -2.62 9.53 -1.23
N LEU A 171 -2.78 8.21 -1.02
CA LEU A 171 -1.64 7.27 -1.17
C LEU A 171 -1.53 6.62 -2.56
N GLU A 172 -2.63 6.50 -3.31
CA GLU A 172 -2.59 5.88 -4.65
C GLU A 172 -1.94 6.78 -5.72
N ASN A 173 -1.90 8.11 -5.49
CA ASN A 173 -1.34 9.07 -6.45
C ASN A 173 0.08 9.57 -6.08
N LYS A 174 0.59 9.27 -4.88
CA LYS A 174 1.98 9.60 -4.47
C LYS A 174 2.99 8.46 -4.67
N PHE A 175 2.53 7.23 -4.91
CA PHE A 175 3.39 6.07 -5.17
C PHE A 175 3.63 5.78 -6.65
N LYS A 176 3.22 6.67 -7.57
CA LYS A 176 3.92 6.76 -8.87
C LYS A 176 5.30 7.34 -8.59
N LEU A 177 6.24 6.46 -8.26
CA LEU A 177 7.67 6.75 -8.27
C LEU A 177 7.95 7.61 -9.51
N PRO A 178 8.57 8.80 -9.37
CA PRO A 178 9.13 9.46 -10.53
C PRO A 178 10.05 8.42 -11.15
N THR A 179 9.71 7.98 -12.36
CA THR A 179 10.63 7.24 -13.20
C THR A 179 11.76 8.23 -13.45
N ILE A 180 12.78 8.17 -12.59
CA ILE A 180 14.04 8.85 -12.82
C ILE A 180 14.60 8.12 -14.04
N LYS A 181 14.21 8.60 -15.22
CA LYS A 181 14.92 8.33 -16.46
C LYS A 181 16.30 8.92 -16.23
N LEU A 182 17.20 8.10 -15.70
CA LEU A 182 18.63 8.35 -15.74
C LEU A 182 18.94 8.70 -17.18
N SER A 183 19.20 9.99 -17.41
CA SER A 183 19.54 10.51 -18.73
C SER A 183 20.76 9.73 -19.21
N PRO A 184 20.69 9.05 -20.36
CA PRO A 184 21.78 8.20 -20.87
C PRO A 184 23.06 8.99 -21.25
N SER A 185 23.10 10.30 -20.99
CA SER A 185 24.21 11.17 -21.39
C SER A 185 25.43 11.13 -20.49
N ILE A 186 25.39 10.54 -19.30
CA ILE A 186 26.59 10.48 -18.43
C ILE A 186 27.50 9.28 -18.78
N GLY A 187 26.96 8.25 -19.45
CA GLY A 187 27.76 7.09 -19.89
C GLY A 187 28.63 7.31 -21.13
N LYS A 188 28.39 8.37 -21.92
CA LYS A 188 29.13 8.63 -23.17
C LYS A 188 30.33 9.57 -23.02
N LEU A 189 30.50 10.22 -21.87
CA LEU A 189 31.62 11.15 -21.65
C LEU A 189 32.84 10.51 -20.98
N LEU A 190 32.73 9.28 -20.45
CA LEU A 190 33.83 8.59 -19.77
C LEU A 190 34.48 7.45 -20.58
N PHE A 191 33.97 7.13 -21.78
CA PHE A 191 34.53 6.07 -22.64
C PHE A 191 34.62 6.47 -24.12
N SER A 192 34.87 7.75 -24.42
CA SER A 192 35.33 8.16 -25.75
C SER A 192 36.82 8.50 -25.69
N LYS A 193 37.63 7.45 -25.61
CA LYS A 193 38.88 7.29 -26.35
C LYS A 193 39.31 5.84 -26.29
#